data_AF-A0A7X3AWI2-F1
#
_entry.id   AF-A0A7X3AWI2-F1
#
_cell.length_a   1.000
_cell.length_b   1.000
_cell.length_c   1.000
_cell.angle_alpha   90.00
_cell.angle_beta   90.00
_cell.angle_gamma   90.00
#
_symmetry.space_group_name_H-M   'P 1'
#
loop_
_entity.id
_entity.type
_entity.pdbx_description
1 polymer ?
#
loop_
_entity_poly.entity_id
_entity_poly.type
_entity_poly.pdbx_seq_one_letter_code
_entity_poly.pdbx_strand_id
1 'polypeptide(L)'
;MIVWRGKGLLVPLAFIIGAFLANVIYSVLHLNINEKNDSIIFGCVWGIFAAGINYLLTKKFVSDQVRYMIDEATGQRIAFRDRSSFMFIPNRYWTWIFAIGFILVSFVALVK
;
A
#
# COMPACT_ATOMS: atom_id res chain seq x y z
N MET A 1 16.23 0.55 -16.11
CA MET A 1 14.88 0.13 -15.68
C MET A 1 14.51 0.92 -14.44
N ILE A 2 13.47 1.74 -14.50
CA ILE A 2 12.95 2.44 -13.31
C ILE A 2 12.05 1.46 -12.56
N VAL A 3 12.24 1.36 -11.25
CA VAL A 3 11.57 0.39 -10.39
C VAL A 3 10.08 0.71 -10.19
N TRP A 4 9.66 1.92 -10.54
CA TRP A 4 8.28 2.39 -10.48
C TRP A 4 7.78 2.83 -11.87
N ARG A 5 6.47 2.72 -12.08
CA ARG A 5 5.76 3.21 -13.27
C ARG A 5 4.52 3.96 -12.85
N GLY A 6 4.31 5.15 -13.41
CA GLY A 6 3.14 5.98 -13.13
C GLY A 6 3.04 6.31 -11.64
N LYS A 7 1.94 5.90 -11.01
CA LYS A 7 1.61 6.21 -9.60
C LYS A 7 2.22 5.23 -8.60
N GLY A 8 3.28 4.50 -8.97
CA GLY A 8 3.96 3.54 -8.09
C GLY A 8 4.39 4.10 -6.74
N LEU A 9 4.75 5.39 -6.70
CA LEU A 9 5.22 6.07 -5.48
C LEU A 9 4.13 6.24 -4.40
N LEU A 10 2.86 5.98 -4.72
CA LEU A 10 1.77 5.95 -3.72
C LEU A 10 1.95 4.84 -2.68
N VAL A 11 2.63 3.75 -3.05
CA VAL A 11 2.87 2.60 -2.15
C VAL A 11 3.81 2.99 -1.00
N PRO A 12 5.04 3.48 -1.24
CA PRO A 12 5.92 3.92 -0.15
C PRO A 12 5.33 5.11 0.62
N LEU A 13 4.56 5.98 -0.05
CA LEU A 13 3.84 7.06 0.63
C LEU A 13 2.82 6.50 1.64
N ALA A 14 2.02 5.51 1.25
CA ALA A 14 1.06 4.86 2.14
C ALA A 14 1.74 4.19 3.34
N PHE A 15 2.90 3.57 3.11
CA PHE A 15 3.70 2.94 4.15
C PHE A 15 4.19 3.96 5.20
N ILE A 16 4.72 5.10 4.75
CA ILE A 16 5.20 6.19 5.61
C ILE A 16 4.04 6.81 6.41
N ILE A 17 2.91 7.12 5.75
CA ILE A 17 1.74 7.69 6.44
C ILE A 17 1.18 6.69 7.45
N GLY A 18 1.14 5.39 7.10
CA GLY A 18 0.74 4.34 8.03
C GLY A 18 1.64 4.27 9.27
N ALA A 19 2.96 4.42 9.09
CA ALA A 19 3.92 4.42 10.19
C ALA A 19 3.71 5.63 11.11
N PHE A 20 3.49 6.80 10.50
CA PHE A 20 3.23 8.03 11.22
C PHE A 20 1.96 7.93 12.08
N LEU A 21 0.86 7.44 11.50
CA LEU A 21 -0.40 7.24 12.23
C LEU A 21 -0.28 6.23 13.37
N ALA A 22 0.43 5.13 13.14
CA ALA A 22 0.70 4.15 14.19
C ALA A 22 1.48 4.78 15.37
N ASN A 23 2.49 5.62 15.07
CA ASN A 23 3.24 6.35 16.09
C ASN A 23 2.38 7.35 16.86
N VAL A 24 1.47 8.07 16.19
CA VAL A 24 0.55 9.00 16.86
C VAL A 24 -0.34 8.25 17.86
N ILE A 25 -0.91 7.11 17.47
CA ILE A 25 -1.73 6.29 18.37
C ILE A 25 -0.92 5.79 19.56
N TYR A 26 0.32 5.37 19.31
CA TYR A 26 1.24 4.94 20.34
C TYR A 26 1.55 6.02 21.37
N SER A 27 1.83 7.23 20.89
CA SER A 27 2.09 8.38 21.74
C SER A 27 0.88 8.75 22.59
N VAL A 28 -0.34 8.59 22.05
CA VAL A 28 -1.59 8.88 22.77
C VAL A 28 -1.90 7.79 23.81
N LEU A 29 -1.61 6.53 23.50
CA LEU A 29 -1.87 5.39 24.39
C LEU A 29 -0.72 5.12 25.39
N HIS A 30 0.36 5.90 25.34
CA HIS A 30 1.55 5.73 26.19
C HIS A 30 2.14 4.30 26.15
N LEU A 31 2.06 3.64 25.01
CA LEU A 31 2.56 2.28 24.82
C LEU A 31 4.08 2.27 24.65
N ASN A 32 4.74 1.21 25.12
CA ASN A 32 6.19 1.09 25.08
C ASN A 32 6.63 0.06 24.04
N ILE A 33 7.29 0.51 22.98
CA ILE A 33 7.72 -0.35 21.86
C ILE A 33 8.73 -1.43 22.30
N ASN A 34 9.40 -1.22 23.44
CA ASN A 34 10.32 -2.21 24.01
C ASN A 34 9.60 -3.40 24.67
N GLU A 35 8.32 -3.23 25.03
CA GLU A 35 7.49 -4.32 25.52
C GLU A 35 7.01 -5.17 24.33
N LYS A 36 7.12 -6.48 24.47
CA LYS A 36 6.87 -7.42 23.36
C LYS A 36 5.42 -7.34 22.85
N ASN A 37 4.44 -7.31 23.77
CA ASN A 37 3.02 -7.23 23.42
C ASN A 37 2.69 -5.92 22.70
N ASP A 38 3.26 -4.84 23.19
CA ASP A 38 3.13 -3.51 22.61
C ASP A 38 3.70 -3.51 21.18
N SER A 39 4.93 -4.00 20.97
CA SER A 39 5.53 -4.06 19.63
C SER A 39 4.67 -4.81 18.60
N ILE A 40 3.95 -5.86 19.01
CA ILE A 40 3.01 -6.61 18.16
C ILE A 40 1.79 -5.75 17.82
N ILE A 41 1.23 -5.04 18.81
CA ILE A 41 0.13 -4.10 18.60
C ILE A 41 0.56 -3.00 17.62
N PHE A 42 1.77 -2.47 17.75
CA PHE A 42 2.30 -1.47 16.83
C PHE A 42 2.36 -1.99 15.39
N GLY A 43 2.90 -3.20 15.18
CA GLY A 43 2.96 -3.84 13.88
C GLY A 43 1.57 -4.04 13.25
N CYS A 44 0.60 -4.51 14.03
CA CYS A 44 -0.78 -4.67 13.58
C CYS A 44 -1.42 -3.33 13.19
N VAL A 45 -1.30 -2.32 14.04
CA VAL A 45 -1.85 -0.98 13.81
C VAL A 45 -1.23 -0.35 12.57
N TRP A 46 0.11 -0.40 12.44
CA TRP A 46 0.82 0.08 11.26
C TRP A 46 0.37 -0.65 9.99
N GLY A 47 0.28 -1.98 10.02
CA GLY A 47 -0.18 -2.77 8.87
C GLY A 47 -1.59 -2.39 8.41
N ILE A 48 -2.51 -2.18 9.34
CA ILE A 48 -3.89 -1.76 9.04
C ILE A 48 -3.89 -0.38 8.39
N PHE A 49 -3.17 0.59 8.94
CA PHE A 49 -3.11 1.93 8.35
C PHE A 49 -2.40 1.94 7.00
N ALA A 50 -1.27 1.26 6.85
CA ALA A 50 -0.53 1.17 5.59
C ALA A 50 -1.38 0.51 4.49
N ALA A 51 -2.07 -0.60 4.79
CA ALA A 51 -2.97 -1.26 3.86
C ALA A 51 -4.19 -0.40 3.53
N GLY A 52 -4.84 0.20 4.54
CA GLY A 52 -6.01 1.05 4.36
C GLY A 52 -5.72 2.29 3.52
N ILE A 53 -4.60 2.98 3.79
CA ILE A 53 -4.17 4.16 3.04
C ILE A 53 -3.76 3.77 1.63
N ASN A 54 -3.04 2.67 1.45
CA ASN A 54 -2.67 2.21 0.11
C ASN A 54 -3.93 1.88 -0.71
N TYR A 55 -4.93 1.25 -0.11
CA TYR A 55 -6.23 1.00 -0.75
C TYR A 55 -6.96 2.29 -1.13
N LEU A 56 -7.03 3.26 -0.23
CA LEU A 56 -7.68 4.55 -0.51
C LEU A 56 -6.95 5.32 -1.62
N LEU A 57 -5.61 5.36 -1.58
CA LEU A 57 -4.79 6.02 -2.59
C LEU A 57 -4.90 5.32 -3.94
N THR A 58 -4.86 3.99 -3.97
CA THR A 58 -5.03 3.24 -5.22
C THR A 58 -6.43 3.41 -5.79
N LYS A 59 -7.48 3.30 -4.98
CA LYS A 59 -8.85 3.52 -5.44
C LYS A 59 -9.10 4.94 -5.96
N LYS A 60 -8.50 5.95 -5.33
CA LYS A 60 -8.69 7.37 -5.71
C LYS A 60 -7.87 7.77 -6.91
N PHE A 61 -6.60 7.33 -6.97
CA PHE A 61 -5.67 7.82 -7.97
C PHE A 61 -5.44 6.84 -9.11
N VAL A 62 -5.50 5.52 -8.90
CA VAL A 62 -5.34 4.53 -9.97
C VAL A 62 -6.73 4.22 -10.53
N SER A 63 -6.96 4.61 -11.78
CA SER A 63 -8.24 4.36 -12.44
C SER A 63 -8.23 2.97 -13.06
N ASP A 64 -9.17 2.12 -12.66
CA ASP A 64 -9.41 0.81 -13.30
C ASP A 64 -10.13 0.95 -14.66
N GLN A 65 -10.51 2.16 -15.06
CA GLN A 65 -11.23 2.37 -16.30
C GLN A 65 -10.34 2.16 -17.51
N VAL A 66 -10.82 1.30 -18.42
CA VAL A 66 -10.24 1.13 -19.75
C VAL A 66 -10.70 2.31 -20.60
N ARG A 67 -9.80 3.25 -20.90
CA ARG A 67 -10.08 4.29 -21.89
C ARG A 67 -9.80 3.73 -23.28
N TYR A 68 -10.83 3.60 -24.10
CA TYR A 68 -10.65 3.29 -25.51
C TYR A 68 -10.28 4.58 -26.22
N MET A 69 -9.06 4.65 -26.73
CA MET A 69 -8.65 5.72 -27.63
C MET A 69 -8.81 5.19 -29.06
N ILE A 70 -9.41 5.99 -29.94
CA ILE A 70 -9.46 5.69 -31.37
C ILE A 70 -8.29 6.43 -31.99
N ASP A 71 -7.43 5.70 -32.68
CA ASP A 71 -6.39 6.30 -33.50
C ASP A 71 -7.04 6.86 -34.78
N GLU A 72 -6.98 8.18 -34.97
CA GLU A 72 -7.64 8.87 -36.10
C GLU A 72 -7.03 8.47 -37.45
N ALA A 73 -5.77 8.03 -37.49
CA ALA A 73 -5.09 7.65 -38.73
C ALA A 73 -5.41 6.23 -39.20
N THR A 74 -5.69 5.30 -38.28
CA THR A 74 -5.89 3.87 -38.58
C THR A 74 -7.28 3.35 -38.21
N GLY A 75 -8.08 4.13 -37.48
CA GLY A 75 -9.39 3.76 -36.96
C GLY A 75 -9.34 2.68 -35.86
N GLN A 76 -8.15 2.27 -35.40
CA GLN A 76 -8.02 1.21 -34.42
C GLN A 76 -8.37 1.70 -33.01
N ARG A 77 -9.14 0.88 -32.28
CA ARG A 77 -9.48 1.11 -30.88
C ARG A 77 -8.40 0.54 -29.97
N ILE A 78 -7.61 1.39 -29.36
CA ILE A 78 -6.57 0.99 -28.40
C ILE A 78 -7.14 1.08 -26.99
N ALA A 79 -7.14 -0.05 -26.28
CA ALA A 79 -7.54 -0.11 -24.87
C ALA A 79 -6.39 0.42 -23.98
N PHE A 80 -6.51 1.67 -23.53
CA PHE A 80 -5.58 2.26 -22.58
C PHE A 80 -6.00 1.89 -21.15
N ARG A 81 -5.14 1.11 -20.47
CA ARG A 81 -5.28 0.75 -19.05
C ARG A 81 -4.18 1.42 -18.23
N ASP A 82 -4.53 1.94 -17.07
CA ASP A 82 -3.53 2.47 -16.11
C ASP A 82 -2.66 1.30 -15.62
N ARG A 83 -1.39 1.27 -16.05
CA ARG A 83 -0.39 0.28 -15.64
C ARG A 83 0.53 0.82 -14.55
N SER A 84 -0.03 1.55 -13.58
CA SER A 84 0.73 2.04 -12.43
C SER A 84 1.23 0.87 -11.58
N SER A 85 2.55 0.83 -11.36
CA SER A 85 3.21 -0.25 -10.62
C SER A 85 4.37 0.27 -9.79
N PHE A 86 4.65 -0.45 -8.70
CA PHE A 86 5.81 -0.25 -7.84
C PHE A 86 6.54 -1.58 -7.68
N MET A 87 7.86 -1.59 -7.87
CA MET A 87 8.69 -2.79 -7.93
C MET A 87 8.16 -3.81 -8.94
N PHE A 88 7.68 -3.34 -10.10
CA PHE A 88 7.03 -4.18 -11.13
C PHE A 88 5.71 -4.85 -10.69
N ILE A 89 5.25 -4.64 -9.46
CA ILE A 89 3.98 -5.15 -8.94
C ILE A 89 2.90 -4.08 -9.08
N PRO A 90 1.73 -4.39 -9.67
CA PRO A 90 0.62 -3.44 -9.73
C PRO A 90 0.21 -2.96 -8.34
N ASN A 91 -0.01 -1.65 -8.18
CA ASN A 91 -0.27 -1.04 -6.86
C ASN A 91 -1.43 -1.68 -6.08
N ARG A 92 -2.42 -2.25 -6.77
CA ARG A 92 -3.55 -2.96 -6.15
C ARG A 92 -3.15 -4.14 -5.27
N TYR A 93 -2.04 -4.81 -5.59
CA TYR A 93 -1.58 -5.98 -4.84
C TYR A 93 -0.84 -5.58 -3.56
N TRP A 94 -0.26 -4.38 -3.53
CA TRP A 94 0.47 -3.89 -2.36
C TRP A 94 -0.39 -3.77 -1.11
N THR A 95 -1.70 -3.52 -1.26
CA THR A 95 -2.65 -3.56 -0.12
C THR A 95 -2.66 -4.93 0.55
N TRP A 96 -2.71 -6.00 -0.25
CA TRP A 96 -2.70 -7.37 0.26
C TRP A 96 -1.33 -7.78 0.77
N ILE A 97 -0.25 -7.31 0.13
CA ILE A 97 1.12 -7.52 0.60
C ILE A 97 1.31 -6.89 1.99
N PHE A 98 0.83 -5.67 2.21
CA PHE A 98 0.87 -5.05 3.55
C PHE A 98 0.01 -5.83 4.55
N ALA A 99 -1.23 -6.16 4.21
CA ALA A 99 -2.11 -6.88 5.13
C ALA A 99 -1.49 -8.24 5.55
N ILE A 100 -1.09 -9.07 4.59
CA ILE A 100 -0.54 -10.41 4.85
C ILE A 100 0.85 -10.29 5.50
N GLY A 101 1.70 -9.40 5.00
CA GLY A 101 3.06 -9.22 5.50
C GLY A 101 3.09 -8.81 6.97
N PHE A 102 2.26 -7.84 7.36
CA PHE A 102 2.19 -7.42 8.77
C PHE A 102 1.53 -8.48 9.66
N ILE A 103 0.52 -9.22 9.19
CA ILE A 103 -0.05 -10.36 9.95
C ILE A 103 1.01 -11.44 10.20
N LEU A 104 1.80 -11.80 9.18
CA LEU A 104 2.86 -12.79 9.32
C LEU A 104 3.96 -12.34 10.29
N VAL A 105 4.37 -11.07 10.20
CA VAL A 105 5.36 -10.50 11.13
C VAL A 105 4.85 -10.52 12.57
N SER A 106 3.60 -10.11 12.79
CA SER A 106 2.98 -10.16 14.11
C SER A 106 2.87 -11.60 14.65
N PHE A 107 2.53 -12.57 13.80
CA PHE A 107 2.46 -13.98 14.20
C PHE A 107 3.83 -14.54 14.57
N VAL A 108 4.87 -14.25 13.77
CA VAL A 108 6.25 -14.64 14.08
C VAL A 108 6.75 -14.02 15.39
N ALA A 109 6.40 -12.75 15.65
CA ALA A 109 6.72 -12.05 16.89
C ALA A 109 5.96 -12.57 18.12
N LEU A 110 4.83 -13.26 17.91
CA LEU A 110 4.08 -13.91 18.98
C LEU A 110 4.65 -15.28 19.35
N VAL A 111 5.19 -16.02 18.37
CA VAL A 111 5.71 -17.39 18.55
C VAL A 111 7.14 -17.41 19.14
N LYS A 112 7.98 -16.44 18.77
CA LYS A 112 9.24 -16.16 19.47
C LYS A 112 8.94 -15.38 20.72
#